data_AF-A0A7V8IQU6-F1
#
_entry.id   AF-A0A7V8IQU6-F1
#
_cell.length_a   1.000
_cell.length_b   1.000
_cell.length_c   1.000
_cell.angle_alpha   90.00
_cell.angle_beta   90.00
_cell.angle_gamma   90.00
#
_symmetry.space_group_name_H-M   'P 1'
#
loop_
_entity.id
_entity.type
_entity.pdbx_description
1 polymer ?
#
loop_
_entity_poly.entity_id
_entity_poly.type
_entity_poly.pdbx_seq_one_letter_code
_entity_poly.pdbx_strand_id
1 'polypeptide(L)'
;MKRILFWSIAVILIMATCGHAAPKGSAALDAHLTNVDNDALQNMDIFMMRMNQVYGVTRSVVESMMHTNRFSPSDVYMICWLSQLSKRQSAYVADQYKANRGKGWGVIAKRLGIKPGSPEFHALKRGDGPFKTFDGQGQGKGKKKKKRED
;
A
#
# COMPACT_ATOMS: atom_id res chain seq x y z
N MET A 1 -20.95 11.98 -66.81
CA MET A 1 -20.35 10.64 -66.99
C MET A 1 -18.88 10.71 -66.58
N LYS A 2 -18.38 9.64 -65.96
CA LYS A 2 -17.02 9.39 -65.42
C LYS A 2 -16.87 9.65 -63.91
N ARG A 3 -17.14 8.54 -63.20
CA ARG A 3 -16.88 8.26 -61.79
C ARG A 3 -15.37 8.22 -61.59
N ILE A 4 -14.84 8.98 -60.63
CA ILE A 4 -13.48 8.77 -60.13
C ILE A 4 -13.61 8.27 -58.70
N LEU A 5 -12.92 7.15 -58.50
CA LEU A 5 -13.11 6.10 -57.53
C LEU A 5 -12.09 6.32 -56.40
N PHE A 6 -12.57 6.30 -55.16
CA PHE A 6 -11.90 5.90 -53.91
C PHE A 6 -10.41 6.24 -53.67
N TRP A 7 -10.18 7.04 -52.63
CA TRP A 7 -9.12 6.89 -51.61
C TRP A 7 -9.38 8.00 -50.57
N SER A 8 -9.33 7.87 -49.25
CA SER A 8 -9.08 6.78 -48.32
C SER A 8 -9.23 7.41 -46.92
N ILE A 9 -9.73 6.61 -45.97
CA ILE A 9 -9.46 6.71 -44.52
C ILE A 9 -10.23 7.79 -43.74
N ALA A 10 -11.24 7.29 -43.03
CA ALA A 10 -11.88 7.90 -41.89
C ALA A 10 -10.85 8.26 -40.79
N VAL A 11 -10.75 9.53 -40.44
CA VAL A 11 -10.12 9.95 -39.19
C VAL A 11 -11.19 9.90 -38.11
N ILE A 12 -11.33 8.73 -37.51
CA ILE A 12 -12.03 8.54 -36.24
C ILE A 12 -11.12 9.16 -35.17
N LEU A 13 -11.48 10.35 -34.70
CA LEU A 13 -10.82 10.98 -33.55
C LEU A 13 -11.29 10.24 -32.29
N ILE A 14 -10.60 9.15 -31.96
CA ILE A 14 -10.83 8.38 -30.73
C ILE A 14 -10.50 9.28 -29.54
N MET A 15 -11.51 9.55 -28.71
CA MET A 15 -11.33 9.98 -27.34
C MET A 15 -10.45 8.96 -26.61
N ALA A 16 -9.19 9.29 -26.36
CA ALA A 16 -8.41 8.66 -25.31
C ALA A 16 -8.36 9.62 -24.13
N THR A 17 -9.43 9.60 -23.33
CA THR A 17 -9.31 9.93 -21.92
C THR A 17 -8.32 8.92 -21.34
N CYS A 18 -7.03 9.30 -21.27
CA CYS A 18 -6.09 8.55 -20.47
C CYS A 18 -6.60 8.67 -19.04
N GLY A 19 -7.33 7.65 -18.60
CA GLY A 19 -7.66 7.42 -17.22
C GLY A 19 -6.38 7.63 -16.45
N HIS A 20 -6.33 8.71 -15.67
CA HIS A 20 -5.29 8.86 -14.68
C HIS A 20 -5.53 7.70 -13.73
N ALA A 21 -4.79 6.61 -13.93
CA ALA A 21 -4.62 5.61 -12.91
C ALA A 21 -4.28 6.41 -11.66
N ALA A 22 -5.21 6.41 -10.70
CA ALA A 22 -5.00 7.02 -9.41
C ALA A 22 -3.60 6.59 -8.95
N PRO A 23 -2.75 7.49 -8.43
CA PRO A 23 -1.40 7.10 -8.07
C PRO A 23 -1.52 5.88 -7.18
N LYS A 24 -1.11 4.73 -7.73
CA LYS A 24 -0.80 3.53 -6.97
C LYS A 24 0.17 3.98 -5.87
N GLY A 25 0.35 3.18 -4.82
CA GLY A 25 1.31 3.53 -3.79
C GLY A 25 2.62 4.03 -4.42
N SER A 26 3.36 4.89 -3.73
CA SER A 26 4.70 5.20 -4.24
C SER A 26 5.44 3.88 -4.42
N ALA A 27 6.26 3.76 -5.45
CA ALA A 27 6.95 2.50 -5.78
C ALA A 27 7.61 1.85 -4.54
N ALA A 28 8.10 2.65 -3.59
CA ALA A 28 8.61 2.19 -2.30
C ALA A 28 7.56 1.48 -1.42
N LEU A 29 6.36 2.04 -1.28
CA LEU A 29 5.26 1.39 -0.56
C LEU A 29 4.86 0.09 -1.27
N ASP A 30 4.70 0.11 -2.60
CA ASP A 30 4.29 -1.07 -3.36
C ASP A 30 5.34 -2.20 -3.27
N ALA A 31 6.63 -1.86 -3.31
CA ALA A 31 7.73 -2.80 -3.08
C ALA A 31 7.67 -3.39 -1.66
N HIS A 32 7.47 -2.55 -0.64
CA HIS A 32 7.35 -3.02 0.73
C HIS A 32 6.15 -3.96 0.92
N LEU A 33 4.99 -3.66 0.33
CA LEU A 33 3.82 -4.54 0.38
C LEU A 33 4.06 -5.89 -0.29
N THR A 34 4.78 -5.87 -1.42
CA THR A 34 5.20 -7.10 -2.11
C THR A 34 6.09 -7.95 -1.21
N ASN A 35 7.01 -7.33 -0.48
CA ASN A 35 7.88 -8.02 0.47
C ASN A 35 7.10 -8.58 1.67
N VAL A 36 6.09 -7.86 2.17
CA VAL A 36 5.19 -8.35 3.21
C VAL A 36 4.45 -9.61 2.74
N ASP A 37 3.91 -9.59 1.53
CA ASP A 37 3.24 -10.77 0.95
C ASP A 37 4.22 -11.94 0.77
N ASN A 38 5.43 -11.68 0.27
CA ASN A 38 6.47 -12.71 0.12
C ASN A 38 6.92 -13.32 1.44
N ASP A 39 7.12 -12.51 2.48
CA ASP A 39 7.49 -12.97 3.82
C ASP A 39 6.40 -13.88 4.40
N ALA A 40 5.14 -13.49 4.25
CA ALA A 40 4.01 -14.28 4.70
C ALA A 40 3.83 -15.58 3.90
N LEU A 41 4.10 -15.55 2.59
CA LEU A 41 4.11 -16.75 1.75
C LEU A 41 5.22 -17.74 2.17
N GLN A 42 6.39 -17.24 2.56
CA GLN A 42 7.50 -18.07 3.02
C GLN A 42 7.24 -18.65 4.41
N ASN A 43 6.74 -17.84 5.35
CA ASN A 43 6.46 -18.27 6.71
C ASN A 43 5.34 -17.45 7.36
N MET A 44 4.12 -17.98 7.28
CA MET A 44 2.92 -17.36 7.85
C MET A 44 2.99 -17.24 9.38
N ASP A 45 3.60 -18.19 10.06
CA ASP A 45 3.73 -18.17 11.52
C ASP A 45 4.60 -16.99 11.99
N ILE A 46 5.72 -16.73 11.31
CA ILE A 46 6.57 -15.58 11.61
C ILE A 46 5.85 -14.27 11.26
N PHE A 47 5.13 -14.22 10.14
CA PHE A 47 4.30 -13.05 9.80
C PHE A 47 3.31 -12.72 10.93
N MET A 48 2.52 -13.70 11.37
CA MET A 48 1.53 -13.52 12.44
C MET A 48 2.19 -13.17 13.78
N MET A 49 3.32 -13.78 14.12
CA MET A 49 4.11 -13.43 15.32
C MET A 49 4.53 -11.96 15.28
N ARG A 50 5.05 -11.48 14.15
CA ARG A 50 5.47 -10.08 13.97
C ARG A 50 4.28 -9.12 14.02
N MET A 51 3.15 -9.49 13.42
CA MET A 51 1.91 -8.70 13.51
C MET A 51 1.47 -8.52 14.97
N ASN A 52 1.58 -9.57 15.79
CA ASN A 52 1.32 -9.48 17.21
C ASN A 52 2.34 -8.58 17.93
N GLN A 53 3.63 -8.75 17.66
CA GLN A 53 4.69 -7.94 18.29
C GLN A 53 4.58 -6.44 17.97
N VAL A 54 4.25 -6.09 16.73
CA VAL A 54 4.23 -4.70 16.26
C VAL A 54 2.89 -4.01 16.50
N TYR A 55 1.79 -4.74 16.34
CA TYR A 55 0.43 -4.18 16.35
C TYR A 55 -0.45 -4.70 17.48
N GLY A 56 0.00 -5.69 18.26
CA GLY A 56 -0.80 -6.35 19.29
C GLY A 56 -1.96 -7.18 18.75
N VAL A 57 -1.90 -7.57 17.46
CA VAL A 57 -2.98 -8.31 16.80
C VAL A 57 -2.71 -9.81 16.92
N THR A 58 -3.64 -10.54 17.52
CA THR A 58 -3.50 -11.99 17.73
C THR A 58 -3.59 -12.75 16.40
N ARG A 59 -3.02 -13.97 16.40
CA ARG A 59 -3.11 -14.92 15.28
C ARG A 59 -4.56 -15.09 14.79
N SER A 60 -5.49 -15.33 15.71
CA SER A 60 -6.91 -15.53 15.38
C SER A 60 -7.55 -14.34 14.66
N VAL A 61 -7.15 -13.10 15.01
CA VAL A 61 -7.65 -11.90 14.34
C VAL A 61 -7.06 -11.77 12.94
N VAL A 62 -5.75 -12.04 12.78
CA VAL A 62 -5.10 -12.05 11.44
C VAL A 62 -5.74 -13.11 10.54
N GLU A 63 -5.91 -14.33 11.03
CA GLU A 63 -6.58 -15.43 10.32
C GLU A 63 -8.01 -15.05 9.93
N SER A 64 -8.78 -14.46 10.84
CA SER A 64 -10.14 -14.01 10.55
C SER A 64 -10.16 -12.97 9.42
N MET A 65 -9.27 -11.97 9.46
CA MET A 65 -9.14 -10.97 8.40
C MET A 65 -8.79 -11.62 7.04
N MET A 66 -7.89 -12.60 7.03
CA MET A 66 -7.46 -13.27 5.80
C MET A 66 -8.52 -14.22 5.24
N HIS A 67 -9.09 -15.08 6.08
CA HIS A 67 -10.04 -16.12 5.63
C HIS A 67 -11.45 -15.58 5.42
N THR A 68 -11.94 -14.74 6.33
CA THR A 68 -13.31 -14.21 6.28
C THR A 68 -13.40 -13.05 5.29
N ASN A 69 -12.45 -12.10 5.35
CA ASN A 69 -12.50 -10.91 4.50
C ASN A 69 -11.69 -11.03 3.21
N ARG A 70 -10.97 -12.15 3.00
CA ARG A 70 -10.15 -12.40 1.80
C ARG A 70 -9.13 -11.27 1.57
N PHE A 71 -8.55 -10.81 2.66
CA PHE A 71 -7.45 -9.85 2.67
C PHE A 71 -6.12 -10.58 2.49
N SER A 72 -5.24 -9.99 1.68
CA SER A 72 -3.84 -10.43 1.58
C SER A 72 -3.07 -10.06 2.86
N PRO A 73 -1.91 -10.69 3.13
CA PRO A 73 -1.03 -10.28 4.22
C PRO A 73 -0.69 -8.78 4.20
N SER A 74 -0.44 -8.22 3.01
CA SER A 74 -0.19 -6.79 2.83
C SER A 74 -1.43 -5.92 3.12
N ASP A 75 -2.63 -6.37 2.78
CA ASP A 75 -3.88 -5.71 3.18
C ASP A 75 -4.03 -5.68 4.70
N VAL A 76 -3.80 -6.80 5.39
CA VAL A 76 -3.89 -6.90 6.85
C VAL A 76 -2.87 -5.97 7.52
N TYR A 77 -1.63 -5.98 7.06
CA TYR A 77 -0.58 -5.05 7.49
C TYR A 77 -1.04 -3.59 7.34
N MET A 78 -1.55 -3.21 6.16
CA MET A 78 -1.97 -1.84 5.89
C MET A 78 -3.15 -1.39 6.74
N ILE A 79 -4.11 -2.29 6.99
CA ILE A 79 -5.23 -2.02 7.88
C ILE A 79 -4.73 -1.73 9.30
N CYS A 80 -3.82 -2.54 9.83
CA CYS A 80 -3.24 -2.35 11.17
C CYS A 80 -2.39 -1.08 11.25
N TRP A 81 -1.59 -0.79 10.22
CA TRP A 81 -0.73 0.39 10.22
C TRP A 81 -1.55 1.68 10.11
N LEU A 82 -2.53 1.74 9.21
CA LEU A 82 -3.42 2.90 9.07
C LEU A 82 -4.31 3.08 10.31
N SER A 83 -4.68 2.01 10.99
CA SER A 83 -5.38 2.04 12.28
C SER A 83 -4.56 2.82 13.33
N GLN A 84 -3.26 2.50 13.47
CA GLN A 84 -2.35 3.25 14.35
C GLN A 84 -2.18 4.71 13.92
N LEU A 85 -1.93 4.97 12.64
CA LEU A 85 -1.69 6.33 12.13
C LEU A 85 -2.92 7.24 12.25
N SER A 86 -4.11 6.69 11.99
CA SER A 86 -5.37 7.45 12.04
C SER A 86 -6.04 7.45 13.41
N LYS A 87 -5.52 6.68 14.38
CA LYS A 87 -6.14 6.42 15.69
C LYS A 87 -7.59 5.93 15.56
N ARG A 88 -7.86 5.12 14.54
CA ARG A 88 -9.17 4.49 14.28
C ARG A 88 -9.08 3.00 14.54
N GLN A 89 -10.20 2.37 14.86
CA GLN A 89 -10.24 0.91 15.03
C GLN A 89 -9.93 0.20 13.70
N SER A 90 -9.22 -0.92 13.76
CA SER A 90 -8.86 -1.71 12.58
C SER A 90 -10.08 -2.19 11.79
N ALA A 91 -11.21 -2.47 12.46
CA ALA A 91 -12.48 -2.81 11.81
C ALA A 91 -12.98 -1.65 10.92
N TYR A 92 -13.00 -0.43 11.44
CA TYR A 92 -13.38 0.76 10.66
C TYR A 92 -12.45 0.97 9.45
N VAL A 93 -11.14 0.78 9.63
CA VAL A 93 -10.16 0.86 8.54
C VAL A 93 -10.41 -0.22 7.49
N ALA A 94 -10.70 -1.45 7.90
CA ALA A 94 -11.04 -2.56 7.01
C ALA A 94 -12.30 -2.25 6.19
N ASP A 95 -13.32 -1.62 6.78
CA ASP A 95 -14.53 -1.22 6.07
C ASP A 95 -14.25 -0.11 5.06
N GLN A 96 -13.43 0.88 5.44
CA GLN A 96 -12.98 1.92 4.49
C GLN A 96 -12.17 1.33 3.34
N TYR A 97 -11.33 0.33 3.61
CA TYR A 97 -10.59 -0.39 2.58
C TYR A 97 -11.53 -1.15 1.64
N LYS A 98 -12.46 -1.96 2.17
CA LYS A 98 -13.45 -2.70 1.37
C LYS A 98 -14.24 -1.77 0.44
N ALA A 99 -14.74 -0.65 0.96
CA ALA A 99 -15.52 0.32 0.18
C ALA A 99 -14.70 1.08 -0.88
N ASN A 100 -13.36 1.04 -0.79
CA ASN A 100 -12.45 1.79 -1.66
C ASN A 100 -11.34 0.93 -2.26
N ARG A 101 -11.58 -0.38 -2.37
CA ARG A 101 -10.59 -1.33 -2.90
C ARG A 101 -10.16 -0.91 -4.30
N GLY A 102 -8.87 -1.02 -4.59
CA GLY A 102 -8.28 -0.62 -5.88
C GLY A 102 -8.05 0.89 -6.06
N LYS A 103 -8.52 1.76 -5.15
CA LYS A 103 -8.25 3.22 -5.23
C LYS A 103 -6.87 3.63 -4.70
N GLY A 104 -6.13 2.68 -4.13
CA GLY A 104 -4.81 2.90 -3.55
C GLY A 104 -4.83 3.38 -2.10
N TRP A 105 -3.77 3.04 -1.35
CA TRP A 105 -3.67 3.30 0.08
C TRP A 105 -3.63 4.78 0.45
N GLY A 106 -3.08 5.64 -0.42
CA GLY A 106 -3.08 7.09 -0.19
C GLY A 106 -4.50 7.69 -0.16
N VAL A 107 -5.42 7.17 -0.98
CA VAL A 107 -6.83 7.62 -0.98
C VAL A 107 -7.52 7.19 0.30
N ILE A 108 -7.27 5.97 0.76
CA ILE A 108 -7.84 5.45 2.01
C ILE A 108 -7.29 6.24 3.20
N ALA A 109 -5.98 6.48 3.25
CA ALA A 109 -5.35 7.30 4.28
C ALA A 109 -6.00 8.70 4.39
N LYS A 110 -6.24 9.36 3.25
CA LYS A 110 -6.96 10.65 3.22
C LYS A 110 -8.36 10.53 3.81
N ARG A 111 -9.12 9.47 3.48
CA ARG A 111 -10.46 9.22 4.03
C ARG A 111 -10.45 8.96 5.54
N LEU A 112 -9.38 8.38 6.06
CA LEU A 112 -9.17 8.17 7.49
C LEU A 112 -8.73 9.44 8.25
N GLY A 113 -8.54 10.56 7.54
CA GLY A 113 -8.14 11.85 8.12
C GLY A 113 -6.64 12.11 8.12
N ILE A 114 -5.83 11.23 7.51
CA ILE A 114 -4.39 11.46 7.34
C ILE A 114 -4.21 12.50 6.23
N LYS A 115 -3.73 13.69 6.61
CA LYS A 115 -3.64 14.83 5.68
C LYS A 115 -2.50 14.61 4.66
N PRO A 116 -2.75 14.78 3.36
CA PRO A 116 -1.66 14.83 2.38
C PRO A 116 -0.60 15.87 2.77
N GLY A 117 0.67 15.49 2.70
CA GLY A 117 1.79 16.33 3.15
C GLY A 117 2.12 16.25 4.64
N SER A 118 1.32 15.53 5.45
CA SER A 118 1.68 15.29 6.84
C SER A 118 2.86 14.31 6.96
N PRO A 119 3.58 14.32 8.10
CA PRO A 119 4.63 13.35 8.37
C PRO A 119 4.15 11.89 8.21
N GLU A 120 2.92 11.59 8.64
CA GLU A 120 2.29 10.27 8.53
C GLU A 120 2.02 9.90 7.07
N PHE A 121 1.51 10.83 6.27
CA PHE A 121 1.28 10.59 4.84
C PHE A 121 2.59 10.35 4.10
N HIS A 122 3.65 11.07 4.44
CA HIS A 122 4.98 10.84 3.89
C HIS A 122 5.57 9.50 4.34
N ALA A 123 5.42 9.12 5.61
CA ALA A 123 5.84 7.81 6.11
C ALA A 123 5.11 6.67 5.37
N LEU A 124 3.80 6.81 5.19
CA LEU A 124 2.99 5.90 4.39
C LEU A 124 3.54 5.74 2.97
N LYS A 125 3.81 6.85 2.27
CA LYS A 125 4.36 6.80 0.91
C LYS A 125 5.74 6.14 0.87
N ARG A 126 6.59 6.32 1.88
CA ARG A 126 7.91 5.68 1.90
C ARG A 126 7.88 4.20 2.28
N GLY A 127 6.74 3.67 2.73
CA GLY A 127 6.70 2.32 3.30
C GLY A 127 7.47 2.23 4.62
N ASP A 128 7.62 3.33 5.34
CA ASP A 128 8.41 3.43 6.59
C ASP A 128 7.66 2.84 7.81
N GLY A 129 6.78 1.86 7.61
CA GLY A 129 6.00 1.27 8.68
C GLY A 129 6.87 0.55 9.72
N PRO A 130 6.31 0.32 10.92
CA PRO A 130 7.04 -0.36 11.99
C PRO A 130 7.26 -1.85 11.70
N PHE A 131 6.45 -2.47 10.84
CA PHE A 131 6.68 -3.82 10.35
C PHE A 131 7.91 -3.86 9.43
N LYS A 132 8.91 -4.66 9.79
CA LYS A 132 10.10 -4.87 8.97
C LYS A 132 10.03 -6.25 8.33
N THR A 133 10.22 -6.28 7.01
CA THR A 133 10.33 -7.50 6.21
C THR A 133 11.73 -8.09 6.34
N PHE A 134 11.92 -9.37 6.01
CA PHE A 134 13.23 -10.03 6.11
C PHE A 134 14.31 -9.32 5.28
N ASP A 135 13.96 -8.82 4.10
CA ASP A 135 14.87 -8.06 3.24
C ASP A 135 15.11 -6.61 3.73
N GLY A 136 14.14 -6.01 4.42
CA GLY A 136 14.23 -4.68 5.03
C GLY A 136 15.09 -4.62 6.30
N GLN A 137 15.43 -5.78 6.88
CA GLN A 137 16.23 -5.87 8.11
C GLN A 137 17.73 -5.56 7.86
N GLY A 138 18.18 -5.54 6.60
CA GLY A 138 19.56 -5.21 6.21
C GLY A 138 19.86 -3.72 5.97
N GLN A 139 18.86 -2.84 5.87
CA GLN A 139 19.05 -1.39 5.70
C GLN A 139 18.90 -0.64 7.04
N GLY A 140 19.75 -0.96 8.00
CA GLY A 140 20.00 -0.06 9.11
C GLY A 140 20.60 1.24 8.57
N LYS A 141 19.85 2.35 8.63
CA LYS A 141 20.37 3.70 8.36
C LYS A 141 21.57 3.99 9.28
N GLY A 142 22.77 3.69 8.80
CA GLY A 142 24.03 4.11 9.40
C GLY A 142 24.15 5.62 9.30
N LYS A 143 23.56 6.37 10.25
CA LYS A 143 23.94 7.76 10.50
C LYS A 143 25.35 7.78 11.09
N LYS A 144 26.37 7.65 10.24
CA LYS A 144 27.76 7.96 10.60
C LYS A 144 27.86 9.48 10.77
N LYS A 145 27.64 9.95 12.00
CA LYS A 145 27.87 11.35 12.38
C LYS A 145 29.38 11.56 12.39
N LYS A 146 29.95 12.06 11.29
CA LYS A 146 31.36 12.44 11.18
C LYS A 146 31.58 13.68 12.06
N LYS A 147 31.93 13.46 13.33
CA LYS A 147 32.43 14.53 14.22
C LYS A 147 33.84 14.87 13.71
N ARG A 148 34.01 16.08 13.21
CA ARG A 148 35.34 16.65 12.93
C ARG A 148 35.98 16.88 14.30
N GLU A 149 37.17 16.31 14.47
CA GLU A 149 38.12 16.74 15.49
C GLU A 149 38.71 18.06 15.01
N ASP A 150 38.67 19.06 15.89
CA ASP A 150 39.50 20.25 15.85
C ASP A 150 40.56 20.08 16.94
#